data_AF-A0A525CFQ2-F1
#
_entry.id   AF-A0A525CFQ2-F1
#
_cell.length_a   1.000
_cell.length_b   1.000
_cell.length_c   1.000
_cell.angle_alpha   90.00
_cell.angle_beta   90.00
_cell.angle_gamma   90.00
#
_symmetry.space_group_name_H-M   'P 1'
#
loop_
_entity.id
_entity.type
_entity.pdbx_description
1 polymer ?
#
loop_
_entity_poly.entity_id
_entity_poly.type
_entity_poly.pdbx_seq_one_letter_code
_entity_poly.pdbx_strand_id
1 'polypeptide(L)'
;DNDGIGDNADPDDDNDGINDLDDAFPFNPSEWKDSDGDGIGDNADTEDKQEADPEDNQENGQNEDPDTSENKPDDDQSGDGITIDKNTDNPSDDGDTGGGGSTGLILLALLVLGLVTKIRNQYICNI
;
A
#
# COMPACT_ATOMS: atom_id res chain seq x y z
N ASP A 1 -8.73 23.37 -16.78
CA ASP A 1 -9.02 22.77 -18.12
C ASP A 1 -9.44 23.74 -19.28
N ASN A 2 -9.83 25.00 -19.00
CA ASN A 2 -10.36 26.00 -19.95
C ASN A 2 -11.77 25.72 -20.52
N ASP A 3 -12.65 25.04 -19.79
CA ASP A 3 -14.04 24.82 -20.23
C ASP A 3 -14.97 26.04 -20.07
N GLY A 4 -14.52 27.06 -19.33
CA GLY A 4 -15.25 28.31 -19.06
C GLY A 4 -15.90 28.37 -17.68
N ILE A 5 -15.77 27.31 -16.89
CA ILE A 5 -15.94 27.29 -15.44
C ILE A 5 -14.58 27.66 -14.82
N GLY A 6 -14.60 28.27 -13.64
CA GLY A 6 -13.37 28.61 -12.93
C GLY A 6 -13.20 27.66 -11.77
N ASP A 7 -11.95 27.36 -11.42
CA ASP A 7 -11.58 26.24 -10.54
C ASP A 7 -12.32 26.21 -9.18
N ASN A 8 -12.73 27.38 -8.67
CA ASN A 8 -13.50 27.46 -7.41
C ASN A 8 -14.95 26.97 -7.51
N ALA A 9 -15.45 26.77 -8.72
CA ALA A 9 -16.81 26.37 -9.04
C ALA A 9 -16.87 25.17 -9.99
N ASP A 10 -15.72 24.73 -10.48
CA ASP A 10 -15.58 23.51 -11.25
C ASP A 10 -15.47 22.33 -10.27
N PRO A 11 -16.22 21.24 -10.48
CA PRO A 11 -16.02 20.01 -9.74
C PRO A 11 -14.95 19.07 -10.34
N ASP A 12 -14.38 19.39 -11.51
CA ASP A 12 -13.40 18.58 -12.25
C ASP A 12 -12.42 19.52 -13.00
N ASP A 13 -11.46 20.07 -12.25
CA ASP A 13 -10.56 21.18 -12.64
C ASP A 13 -9.65 20.87 -13.84
N ASP A 14 -9.43 19.59 -14.15
CA ASP A 14 -8.62 19.12 -15.27
C ASP A 14 -9.39 18.33 -16.34
N ASN A 15 -10.66 18.03 -16.09
CA ASN A 15 -11.61 17.44 -17.01
C ASN A 15 -11.22 16.01 -17.44
N ASP A 16 -10.63 15.25 -16.52
CA ASP A 16 -10.28 13.84 -16.71
C ASP A 16 -11.44 12.87 -16.40
N GLY A 17 -12.52 13.40 -15.81
CA GLY A 17 -13.74 12.69 -15.47
C GLY A 17 -13.81 12.23 -14.01
N ILE A 18 -12.81 12.54 -13.19
CA ILE A 18 -12.79 12.34 -11.74
C ILE A 18 -13.05 13.68 -11.06
N ASN A 19 -13.79 13.66 -9.94
CA ASN A 19 -14.11 14.87 -9.23
C ASN A 19 -12.91 15.34 -8.39
N ASP A 20 -12.68 16.64 -8.24
CA ASP A 20 -11.57 17.19 -7.43
C ASP A 20 -11.53 16.65 -5.99
N LEU A 21 -12.67 16.21 -5.45
CA LEU A 21 -12.77 15.61 -4.11
C LEU A 21 -12.27 14.17 -4.04
N ASP A 22 -12.33 13.46 -5.15
CA ASP A 22 -11.93 12.05 -5.29
C ASP A 22 -10.62 11.90 -6.07
N ASP A 23 -10.08 12.99 -6.61
CA ASP A 23 -8.85 13.08 -7.38
C ASP A 23 -7.65 13.48 -6.49
N ALA A 24 -6.59 12.67 -6.52
CA ALA A 24 -5.33 12.97 -5.84
C ALA A 24 -4.55 14.12 -6.51
N PHE A 25 -4.77 14.38 -7.80
CA PHE A 25 -4.12 15.43 -8.60
C PHE A 25 -5.13 16.27 -9.42
N PRO A 26 -5.97 17.13 -8.78
CA PRO A 26 -7.06 17.88 -9.43
C PRO A 26 -6.69 18.80 -10.62
N PHE A 27 -5.41 18.96 -10.93
CA PHE A 27 -4.95 19.82 -12.02
C PHE A 27 -4.14 19.06 -13.07
N ASN A 28 -4.08 17.74 -12.99
CA ASN A 28 -3.29 16.88 -13.85
C ASN A 28 -4.15 15.79 -14.51
N PRO A 29 -4.62 16.00 -15.76
CA PRO A 29 -5.61 15.13 -16.39
C PRO A 29 -5.08 13.77 -16.83
N SER A 30 -3.85 13.43 -16.42
CA SER A 30 -3.21 12.15 -16.67
C SER A 30 -2.97 11.37 -15.38
N GLU A 31 -3.33 11.89 -14.22
CA GLU A 31 -3.12 11.24 -12.92
C GLU A 31 -4.32 11.52 -12.02
N TRP A 32 -5.01 10.49 -11.55
CA TRP A 32 -6.16 10.66 -10.65
C TRP A 32 -6.00 9.97 -9.29
N LYS A 33 -4.93 9.19 -9.14
CA LYS A 33 -4.75 8.25 -8.02
C LYS A 33 -3.28 8.18 -7.62
N ASP A 34 -3.07 8.08 -6.32
CA ASP A 34 -1.78 7.89 -5.64
C ASP A 34 -2.00 6.77 -4.61
N SER A 35 -1.61 5.54 -4.97
CA SER A 35 -1.93 4.33 -4.23
C SER A 35 -1.13 4.18 -2.95
N ASP A 36 0.15 4.56 -2.99
CA ASP A 36 1.10 4.41 -1.91
C ASP A 36 1.31 5.71 -1.11
N GLY A 37 0.77 6.83 -1.60
CA GLY A 37 0.74 8.11 -0.92
C GLY A 37 2.06 8.87 -0.98
N ASP A 38 2.89 8.59 -1.98
CA ASP A 38 4.22 9.19 -2.12
C ASP A 38 4.20 10.56 -2.85
N GLY A 39 3.05 10.91 -3.44
CA GLY A 39 2.83 12.15 -4.18
C GLY A 39 3.14 12.07 -5.67
N ILE A 40 3.40 10.88 -6.21
CA ILE A 40 3.50 10.56 -7.63
C ILE A 40 2.23 9.80 -8.02
N GLY A 41 1.63 10.15 -9.16
CA GLY A 41 0.42 9.48 -9.61
C GLY A 41 0.72 8.08 -10.16
N ASP A 42 -0.22 7.15 -9.96
CA ASP A 42 -0.12 5.74 -10.38
C ASP A 42 0.29 5.56 -11.86
N ASN A 43 -0.04 6.50 -12.76
CA ASN A 43 0.33 6.37 -14.18
C ASN A 43 1.79 6.76 -14.45
N ALA A 44 2.36 7.66 -13.63
CA ALA A 44 3.76 8.04 -13.66
C ALA A 44 4.63 7.15 -12.77
N ASP A 45 4.04 6.55 -11.74
CA ASP A 45 4.75 5.70 -10.80
C ASP A 45 5.02 4.31 -11.41
N THR A 46 6.31 3.96 -11.51
CA THR A 46 6.74 2.64 -12.01
C THR A 46 6.98 1.63 -10.90
N GLU A 47 7.14 2.10 -9.66
CA GLU A 47 7.39 1.32 -8.46
C GLU A 47 6.09 0.82 -7.80
N ASP A 48 4.95 1.47 -8.05
CA ASP A 48 3.59 1.01 -7.74
C ASP A 48 3.22 -0.36 -8.32
N LYS A 49 4.01 -0.85 -9.28
CA LYS A 49 3.89 -2.21 -9.83
C LYS A 49 4.44 -3.30 -8.91
N GLN A 50 4.96 -2.94 -7.74
CA GLN A 50 5.50 -3.89 -6.76
C GLN A 50 4.44 -4.41 -5.79
N GLU A 51 3.20 -4.58 -6.24
CA GLU A 51 2.27 -5.55 -5.65
C GLU A 51 2.24 -6.81 -6.53
N ALA A 52 3.42 -7.40 -6.70
CA ALA A 52 3.55 -8.83 -6.77
C ALA A 52 4.60 -9.17 -5.72
N ASP A 53 4.13 -9.50 -4.53
CA ASP A 53 4.79 -10.51 -3.74
C ASP A 53 4.47 -11.89 -4.37
N PRO A 54 5.37 -12.48 -5.18
CA PRO A 54 5.48 -13.91 -5.25
C PRO A 54 6.62 -14.31 -4.31
N GLU A 55 6.38 -14.28 -3.01
CA GLU A 55 7.08 -15.13 -2.03
C GLU A 55 6.86 -16.63 -2.31
N ASP A 56 6.29 -16.98 -3.47
CA ASP A 56 6.50 -18.26 -4.11
C ASP A 56 7.10 -18.08 -5.53
N ASN A 57 8.40 -18.41 -5.62
CA ASN A 57 9.14 -18.79 -6.82
C ASN A 57 9.80 -17.68 -7.66
N GLN A 58 10.98 -17.24 -7.22
CA GLN A 58 12.20 -17.32 -8.04
C GLN A 58 13.38 -17.87 -7.23
N GLU A 59 13.31 -19.16 -6.87
CA GLU A 59 14.52 -19.97 -6.77
C GLU A 59 15.04 -20.17 -8.20
N ASN A 60 15.86 -19.23 -8.69
CA ASN A 60 16.87 -19.61 -9.68
C ASN A 60 18.01 -18.59 -9.77
N GLY A 61 19.20 -19.05 -9.40
CA GLY A 61 20.38 -18.69 -10.17
C GLY A 61 21.56 -18.09 -9.43
N GLN A 62 21.88 -18.48 -8.19
CA GLN A 62 23.24 -18.31 -7.65
C GLN A 62 23.68 -19.54 -6.83
N ASN A 63 23.66 -20.73 -7.46
CA ASN A 63 24.55 -21.82 -7.05
C ASN A 63 25.94 -21.53 -7.62
N GLU A 64 26.58 -20.48 -7.12
CA GLU A 64 28.02 -20.29 -7.27
C GLU A 64 28.69 -20.47 -5.91
N ASP A 65 28.68 -21.71 -5.44
CA ASP A 65 29.77 -22.18 -4.60
C ASP A 65 30.21 -23.58 -5.06
N PRO A 66 31.28 -23.68 -5.87
CA PRO A 66 31.92 -24.95 -6.16
C PRO A 66 32.90 -25.28 -5.03
N ASP A 67 32.43 -25.53 -3.81
CA ASP A 67 33.24 -26.23 -2.82
C ASP A 67 33.20 -27.73 -3.10
N THR A 68 34.02 -28.12 -4.08
CA THR A 68 34.40 -29.51 -4.31
C THR A 68 35.46 -29.94 -3.29
N SER A 69 35.04 -30.34 -2.10
CA SER A 69 35.67 -31.37 -1.26
C SER A 69 34.76 -31.61 -0.05
N GLU A 70 34.18 -32.77 0.20
CA GLU A 70 34.88 -34.00 0.53
C GLU A 70 33.98 -35.23 0.35
N ASN A 71 34.60 -36.28 -0.17
CA ASN A 71 34.12 -37.64 -0.09
C ASN A 71 34.08 -38.10 1.38
N LYS A 72 32.90 -38.40 1.94
CA LYS A 72 32.79 -39.46 2.94
C LYS A 72 31.49 -40.27 2.75
N PRO A 73 31.59 -41.58 2.47
CA PRO A 73 30.45 -42.48 2.49
C PRO A 73 30.24 -42.95 3.94
N ASP A 74 29.06 -42.70 4.51
CA ASP A 74 28.60 -43.44 5.69
C ASP A 74 27.24 -44.06 5.38
N ASP A 75 27.31 -45.36 5.17
CA ASP A 75 26.24 -46.33 5.07
C ASP A 75 25.51 -46.43 6.42
N ASP A 76 24.28 -45.93 6.46
CA ASP A 76 23.30 -46.15 7.52
C ASP A 76 21.99 -46.58 6.84
N GLN A 77 21.91 -47.87 6.56
CA GLN A 77 20.63 -48.57 6.52
C GLN A 77 20.40 -49.18 7.90
N SER A 78 19.49 -48.61 8.68
CA SER A 78 18.84 -49.35 9.77
C SER A 78 17.38 -48.96 9.98
N GLY A 79 16.50 -49.92 9.66
CA GLY A 79 15.22 -50.18 10.33
C GLY A 79 14.08 -49.20 10.03
N ASP A 80 13.03 -49.59 9.30
CA ASP A 80 11.89 -50.40 9.72
C ASP A 80 10.68 -49.58 10.21
N GLY A 81 9.55 -49.72 9.49
CA GLY A 81 8.23 -49.48 10.08
C GLY A 81 7.58 -48.14 9.78
N ILE A 82 6.71 -48.17 8.77
CA ILE A 82 5.53 -47.31 8.64
C ILE A 82 4.85 -47.15 10.00
N THR A 83 4.66 -45.90 10.46
CA THR A 83 3.48 -45.54 11.25
C THR A 83 2.79 -44.35 10.58
N ILE A 84 1.69 -44.67 9.90
CA ILE A 84 0.70 -43.67 9.48
C ILE A 84 -0.06 -43.31 10.75
N ASP A 85 0.22 -42.14 11.34
CA ASP A 85 -0.75 -41.45 12.18
C ASP A 85 -1.31 -40.27 11.38
N LYS A 86 -2.40 -40.55 10.66
CA LYS A 86 -3.35 -39.53 10.23
C LYS A 86 -4.42 -39.50 11.31
N ASN A 87 -4.29 -38.61 12.28
CA ASN A 87 -5.38 -37.89 12.95
C ASN A 87 -4.84 -36.97 14.07
N THR A 88 -4.53 -35.73 13.70
CA THR A 88 -4.95 -34.58 14.53
C THR A 88 -5.60 -33.58 13.59
N ASP A 89 -6.85 -33.88 13.25
CA ASP A 89 -7.80 -32.84 12.85
C ASP A 89 -7.86 -31.85 14.03
N ASN A 90 -7.25 -30.68 13.86
CA ASN A 90 -7.46 -29.55 14.74
C ASN A 90 -8.36 -28.55 14.02
N PRO A 91 -9.70 -28.70 14.04
CA PRO A 91 -10.59 -27.64 13.64
C PRO A 91 -10.84 -26.76 14.86
N SER A 92 -10.40 -25.50 14.76
CA SER A 92 -10.97 -24.31 15.43
C SER A 92 -9.88 -23.24 15.51
N ASP A 93 -9.96 -22.23 14.64
CA ASP A 93 -10.23 -20.88 15.15
C ASP A 93 -10.68 -19.96 14.00
N ASP A 94 -11.95 -19.61 14.07
CA ASP A 94 -12.69 -18.72 13.21
C ASP A 94 -12.60 -17.33 13.85
N GLY A 95 -11.72 -16.49 13.31
CA GLY A 95 -11.45 -15.15 13.83
C GLY A 95 -11.40 -14.10 12.73
N ASP A 96 -12.55 -13.83 12.09
CA ASP A 96 -12.81 -12.55 11.47
C ASP A 96 -12.88 -11.47 12.56
N THR A 97 -11.91 -10.55 12.57
CA THR A 97 -12.12 -9.20 13.08
C THR A 97 -11.44 -8.18 12.17
N GLY A 98 -12.11 -7.83 11.08
CA GLY A 98 -11.97 -6.51 10.48
C GLY A 98 -12.37 -5.42 11.50
N GLY A 99 -11.56 -4.36 11.60
CA GLY A 99 -11.83 -3.23 12.50
C GLY A 99 -10.96 -2.02 12.18
N GLY A 100 -11.46 -1.19 11.26
CA GLY A 100 -10.79 -0.04 10.65
C GLY A 100 -10.21 1.00 11.61
N GLY A 101 -9.16 1.65 11.11
CA GLY A 101 -8.28 2.55 11.84
C GLY A 101 -8.93 3.80 12.42
N SER A 102 -8.39 4.21 13.56
CA SER A 102 -8.70 5.44 14.29
C SER A 102 -8.16 6.73 13.65
N THR A 103 -7.99 6.77 12.32
CA THR A 103 -7.42 7.93 11.60
C THR A 103 -8.34 9.17 11.63
N GLY A 104 -9.63 8.99 11.90
CA GLY A 104 -10.62 10.08 11.91
C GLY A 104 -10.45 11.14 13.00
N LEU A 105 -9.76 10.84 14.10
CA LEU A 105 -9.56 11.83 15.19
C LEU A 105 -8.42 12.82 14.92
N ILE A 106 -7.41 12.42 14.14
CA ILE A 106 -6.24 13.25 13.85
C ILE A 106 -6.58 14.33 12.80
N LEU A 107 -7.38 13.97 11.79
CA LEU A 107 -7.79 14.89 10.73
C LEU A 107 -8.66 16.04 11.28
N LEU A 108 -9.57 15.75 12.22
CA LEU A 108 -10.40 16.76 12.88
C LEU A 108 -9.55 17.76 13.68
N ALA A 109 -8.49 17.30 14.36
CA ALA A 109 -7.61 18.17 15.14
C ALA A 109 -6.82 19.16 14.26
N LEU A 110 -6.36 18.72 13.08
CA LEU A 110 -5.66 19.57 12.12
C LEU A 110 -6.59 20.61 11.47
N LEU A 111 -7.83 20.22 11.15
CA LEU A 111 -8.85 21.15 10.63
C LEU A 111 -9.18 22.26 11.64
N VAL A 112 -9.40 21.90 12.92
CA VAL A 112 -9.70 22.87 13.97
C VAL A 112 -8.52 23.81 14.21
N LEU A 113 -7.29 23.30 14.24
CA LEU A 113 -6.09 24.13 14.39
C LEU A 113 -5.92 25.09 13.19
N GLY A 114 -6.14 24.62 11.96
CA GLY A 114 -6.10 25.44 10.74
C GLY A 114 -7.11 26.60 10.77
N LEU A 115 -8.36 26.32 11.16
CA LEU A 115 -9.41 27.35 11.32
C LEU A 115 -9.06 28.39 12.39
N VAL A 116 -8.59 27.95 13.57
CA VAL A 116 -8.18 28.86 14.67
C VAL A 116 -7.03 29.77 14.22
N THR A 117 -6.08 29.24 13.44
CA THR A 117 -4.93 30.01 12.94
C THR A 117 -5.35 31.01 11.87
N LYS A 118 -6.27 30.62 10.95
CA LYS A 118 -6.83 31.49 9.91
C LYS A 118 -7.65 32.65 10.51
N ILE A 119 -8.40 32.39 11.58
CA ILE A 119 -9.10 33.44 12.34
C ILE A 119 -8.08 34.39 12.98
N ARG A 120 -7.08 33.90 13.71
CA ARG A 120 -6.07 34.79 14.33
C ARG A 120 -5.33 35.67 13.31
N ASN A 121 -5.04 35.16 12.11
CA ASN A 121 -4.35 35.93 11.07
C ASN A 121 -5.22 37.04 10.46
N GLN A 122 -6.54 36.81 10.31
CA GLN A 122 -7.45 37.84 9.79
C GLN A 122 -7.71 38.99 10.77
N TYR A 123 -7.60 38.76 12.08
CA TYR A 123 -7.85 39.79 13.09
C TYR A 123 -6.61 40.64 13.42
N ILE A 124 -5.39 40.16 13.11
CA ILE A 124 -4.15 40.96 13.27
C ILE A 124 -3.96 41.94 12.10
N CYS A 125 -4.47 41.61 10.90
CA CYS A 125 -4.39 42.50 9.73
C CYS A 125 -5.48 43.60 9.69
N ASN A 126 -6.33 43.72 10.71
CA ASN A 126 -7.44 44.68 10.77
C ASN A 126 -7.36 45.68 11.94
N ILE A 127 -6.17 45.87 12.53
CA ILE A 127 -5.82 47.00 13.43
C ILE A 127 -4.57 47.69 12.87
#